data_AF-A0A285QRK7-F1
#
_entry.id   AF-A0A285QRK7-F1
#
_cell.length_a   1.000
_cell.length_b   1.000
_cell.length_c   1.000
_cell.angle_alpha   90.00
_cell.angle_beta   90.00
_cell.angle_gamma   90.00
#
_symmetry.space_group_name_H-M   'P 1'
#
loop_
_entity.id
_entity.type
_entity.pdbx_description
1 polymer ?
#
loop_
_entity_poly.entity_id
_entity_poly.type
_entity_poly.pdbx_seq_one_letter_code
_entity_poly.pdbx_strand_id
1 'polypeptide(L)'
;MAKVRRPGSGPTVRTAQWGAAGVAAGTGLVGLLLFALGRDQAWQALGGGLVIAGASTVLGGGLGFLFGVPRVRGGSGEPQGSYAPNTNLEQVSDWLTKVLLGVGLTQIGSLGERLHELGAALAPVLGGGEAAVPFAAALVLYFLVFGFLAGWLVTRLALPRVLNDADQALDLFLAGQDRDRHGDRVGADDLRVRAMQQLGILGGSADHPAELAAQLPPSSGAPSGPEGVVAEVRSTAKRSALTADQVRALFADGSEGRRIQALALMQGDPALADLESVLDAILHPRSGFEQYHALLAARGLLSRLPAAEAQRLRDAVAAQLVDPQGIPYGSDRSWLAEKILSRLQAVAFLPAQPGTPAAPDANGSPAPSAGSGS
;
A
#
# COMPACT_ATOMS: atom_id res chain seq x y z
N MET A 1 23.95 -19.06 -3.95
CA MET A 1 22.92 -19.22 -5.00
C MET A 1 22.43 -17.83 -5.41
N ALA A 2 22.83 -17.37 -6.60
CA ALA A 2 22.53 -16.02 -7.08
C ALA A 2 21.05 -15.92 -7.50
N LYS A 3 20.30 -15.02 -6.87
CA LYS A 3 18.90 -14.76 -7.19
C LYS A 3 18.85 -13.97 -8.49
N VAL A 4 18.55 -14.65 -9.59
CA VAL A 4 18.38 -14.04 -10.92
C VAL A 4 17.31 -12.95 -10.81
N ARG A 5 17.75 -11.70 -10.99
CA ARG A 5 16.89 -10.51 -11.05
C ARG A 5 15.95 -10.71 -12.26
N ARG A 6 14.66 -10.98 -12.00
CA ARG A 6 13.68 -11.06 -13.09
C ARG A 6 13.62 -9.69 -13.77
N PRO A 7 13.84 -9.59 -15.09
CA PRO A 7 13.69 -8.32 -15.78
C PRO A 7 12.24 -7.87 -15.61
N GLY A 8 12.05 -6.64 -15.13
CA GLY A 8 10.74 -6.03 -15.08
C GLY A 8 10.11 -6.08 -16.47
N SER A 9 8.93 -6.67 -16.58
CA SER A 9 8.15 -6.63 -17.80
C SER A 9 7.87 -5.16 -18.12
N GLY A 10 8.57 -4.61 -19.13
CA GLY A 10 8.53 -3.20 -19.46
C GLY A 10 7.14 -2.68 -19.85
N PRO A 11 6.95 -1.35 -19.89
CA PRO A 11 5.69 -0.70 -20.26
C PRO A 11 5.14 -1.17 -21.63
N THR A 12 6.03 -1.60 -22.53
CA THR A 12 5.73 -2.15 -23.86
C THR A 12 4.87 -3.41 -23.86
N VAL A 13 4.98 -4.28 -22.85
CA VAL A 13 4.17 -5.52 -22.80
C VAL A 13 2.74 -5.21 -22.32
N ARG A 14 2.60 -4.28 -21.38
CA ARG A 14 1.29 -3.83 -20.90
C ARG A 14 0.52 -3.12 -22.02
N THR A 15 1.16 -2.18 -22.73
CA THR A 15 0.51 -1.47 -23.85
C THR A 15 0.06 -2.41 -24.97
N ALA A 16 0.87 -3.43 -25.30
CA ALA A 16 0.51 -4.45 -26.28
C ALA A 16 -0.71 -5.30 -25.86
N GLN A 17 -0.83 -5.66 -24.58
CA GLN A 17 -1.96 -6.44 -24.06
C GLN A 17 -3.28 -5.67 -24.09
N TRP A 18 -3.27 -4.40 -23.68
CA TRP A 18 -4.46 -3.54 -23.76
C TRP A 18 -4.83 -3.21 -25.20
N GLY A 19 -3.84 -3.06 -26.10
CA GLY A 19 -4.06 -2.89 -27.53
C GLY A 19 -4.79 -4.09 -28.15
N ALA A 20 -4.35 -5.31 -27.87
CA ALA A 20 -4.99 -6.52 -28.40
C ALA A 20 -6.44 -6.70 -27.89
N ALA A 21 -6.70 -6.43 -26.61
CA ALA A 21 -8.04 -6.46 -26.04
C ALA A 21 -8.96 -5.39 -26.67
N GLY A 22 -8.42 -4.18 -26.90
CA GLY A 22 -9.13 -3.10 -27.57
C GLY A 22 -9.48 -3.42 -29.02
N VAL A 23 -8.57 -4.05 -29.76
CA VAL A 23 -8.81 -4.49 -31.15
C VAL A 23 -9.88 -5.58 -31.23
N ALA A 24 -9.86 -6.56 -30.32
CA ALA A 24 -10.91 -7.57 -30.24
C ALA A 24 -12.28 -6.93 -29.95
N ALA A 25 -12.42 -6.18 -28.85
CA ALA A 25 -13.67 -5.48 -28.52
C ALA A 25 -14.16 -4.59 -29.68
N GLY A 26 -13.24 -3.84 -30.30
CA GLY A 26 -13.52 -2.98 -31.44
C GLY A 26 -14.06 -3.75 -32.65
N THR A 27 -13.52 -4.93 -32.94
CA THR A 27 -13.97 -5.76 -34.08
C THR A 27 -15.41 -6.23 -33.89
N GLY A 28 -15.78 -6.68 -32.68
CA GLY A 28 -17.16 -7.06 -32.35
C GLY A 28 -18.14 -5.89 -32.43
N LEU A 29 -17.74 -4.72 -31.91
CA LEU A 29 -18.56 -3.50 -31.94
C LEU A 29 -18.73 -2.93 -33.36
N VAL A 30 -17.68 -2.96 -34.18
CA VAL A 30 -17.75 -2.56 -35.60
C VAL A 30 -18.65 -3.52 -36.37
N GLY A 31 -18.56 -4.82 -36.12
CA GLY A 31 -19.47 -5.82 -36.70
C GLY A 31 -20.93 -5.53 -36.35
N LEU A 32 -21.22 -5.21 -35.08
CA LEU A 32 -22.55 -4.80 -34.64
C LEU A 32 -23.02 -3.51 -35.33
N LEU A 33 -22.16 -2.51 -35.45
CA LEU A 33 -22.50 -1.26 -36.14
C LEU A 33 -22.86 -1.51 -37.60
N LEU A 34 -22.01 -2.23 -38.34
CA LEU A 34 -22.24 -2.56 -39.74
C LEU A 34 -23.53 -3.37 -39.93
N PHE A 35 -23.81 -4.30 -39.02
CA PHE A 35 -25.03 -5.09 -39.06
C PHE A 35 -26.28 -4.23 -38.80
N ALA A 36 -26.22 -3.33 -37.80
CA ALA A 36 -27.32 -2.46 -37.44
C ALA A 36 -27.65 -1.44 -38.54
N LEU A 37 -26.64 -0.91 -39.25
CA LEU A 37 -26.83 0.03 -40.37
C LEU A 37 -27.64 -0.57 -41.53
N GLY A 38 -27.66 -1.91 -41.67
CA GLY A 38 -28.48 -2.62 -42.65
C GLY A 38 -29.94 -2.85 -42.23
N ARG A 39 -30.41 -2.25 -41.12
CA ARG A 39 -31.75 -2.47 -40.55
C ARG A 39 -32.62 -1.23 -40.64
N ASP A 40 -33.92 -1.44 -40.84
CA ASP A 40 -34.93 -0.36 -40.88
C ASP A 40 -34.92 0.49 -39.61
N GLN A 41 -34.67 -0.14 -38.46
CA GLN A 41 -34.57 0.52 -37.15
C GLN A 41 -33.14 0.41 -36.59
N ALA A 42 -32.17 0.95 -37.35
CA ALA A 42 -30.74 0.83 -37.06
C ALA A 42 -30.35 1.20 -35.62
N TRP A 43 -30.92 2.28 -35.06
CA TRP A 43 -30.61 2.72 -33.69
C TRP A 43 -31.11 1.76 -32.62
N GLN A 44 -32.27 1.14 -32.83
CA GLN A 44 -32.79 0.13 -31.91
C GLN A 44 -31.98 -1.16 -31.98
N ALA A 45 -31.62 -1.60 -33.19
CA ALA A 45 -30.76 -2.77 -33.40
C ALA A 45 -29.37 -2.56 -32.77
N LEU A 46 -28.78 -1.37 -32.93
CA LEU A 46 -27.51 -1.01 -32.32
C LEU A 46 -27.62 -0.97 -30.79
N GLY A 47 -28.62 -0.28 -30.24
CA GLY A 47 -28.83 -0.19 -28.80
C GLY A 47 -29.08 -1.56 -28.15
N GLY A 48 -29.95 -2.36 -28.74
CA GLY A 48 -30.23 -3.72 -28.29
C GLY A 48 -29.00 -4.63 -28.36
N GLY A 49 -28.26 -4.58 -29.46
CA GLY A 49 -27.02 -5.33 -29.61
C GLY A 49 -25.93 -4.92 -28.62
N LEU A 50 -25.83 -3.63 -28.27
CA LEU A 50 -24.90 -3.15 -27.25
C LEU A 50 -25.24 -3.68 -25.85
N VAL A 51 -26.53 -3.74 -25.50
CA VAL A 51 -26.99 -4.35 -24.24
C VAL A 51 -26.65 -5.84 -24.21
N ILE A 52 -26.90 -6.56 -25.31
CA ILE A 52 -26.55 -7.98 -25.44
C ILE A 52 -25.03 -8.17 -25.27
N ALA A 53 -24.23 -7.41 -26.02
CA ALA A 53 -22.77 -7.44 -25.93
C ALA A 53 -22.26 -7.14 -24.51
N GLY A 54 -22.80 -6.13 -23.85
CA GLY A 54 -22.46 -5.77 -22.48
C GLY A 54 -22.81 -6.87 -21.48
N ALA A 55 -24.03 -7.42 -21.55
CA ALA A 55 -24.47 -8.51 -20.68
C ALA A 55 -23.61 -9.76 -20.85
N SER A 56 -23.32 -10.16 -22.09
CA SER A 56 -22.43 -11.28 -22.38
C SER A 56 -21.00 -11.03 -21.87
N THR A 57 -20.49 -9.81 -22.01
CA THR A 57 -19.16 -9.43 -21.50
C THR A 57 -19.11 -9.53 -19.97
N VAL A 58 -20.14 -9.07 -19.26
CA VAL A 58 -20.20 -9.16 -17.79
C VAL A 58 -20.29 -10.61 -17.32
N LEU A 59 -21.15 -11.43 -17.95
CA LEU A 59 -21.28 -12.85 -17.64
C LEU A 59 -19.96 -13.59 -17.89
N GLY A 60 -19.36 -13.37 -19.06
CA GLY A 60 -18.06 -13.91 -19.42
C GLY A 60 -16.99 -13.49 -18.43
N GLY A 61 -16.91 -12.19 -18.15
CA GLY A 61 -15.95 -11.61 -17.21
C GLY A 61 -16.07 -12.16 -15.80
N GLY A 62 -17.29 -12.36 -15.31
CA GLY A 62 -17.55 -13.02 -14.02
C GLY A 62 -17.03 -14.46 -13.99
N LEU A 63 -17.30 -15.24 -15.04
CA LEU A 63 -16.73 -16.58 -15.16
C LEU A 63 -15.19 -16.53 -15.23
N GLY A 64 -14.64 -15.67 -16.09
CA GLY A 64 -13.20 -15.48 -16.24
C GLY A 64 -12.52 -15.12 -14.92
N PHE A 65 -13.14 -14.23 -14.14
CA PHE A 65 -12.72 -13.90 -12.79
C PHE A 65 -12.62 -15.15 -11.90
N LEU A 66 -13.69 -15.94 -11.80
CA LEU A 66 -13.71 -17.16 -10.97
C LEU A 66 -12.59 -18.14 -11.35
N PHE A 67 -12.30 -18.29 -12.65
CA PHE A 67 -11.20 -19.13 -13.14
C PHE A 67 -9.81 -18.50 -12.94
N GLY A 68 -9.73 -17.19 -12.85
CA GLY A 68 -8.49 -16.43 -12.69
C GLY A 68 -8.03 -16.25 -11.25
N VAL A 69 -8.91 -16.45 -10.26
CA VAL A 69 -8.58 -16.30 -8.83
C VAL A 69 -7.38 -17.20 -8.47
N PRO A 70 -6.29 -16.66 -7.90
CA PRO A 70 -5.13 -17.44 -7.49
C PRO A 70 -5.46 -18.29 -6.26
N ARG A 71 -4.78 -19.45 -6.11
CA ARG A 71 -4.90 -20.25 -4.89
C ARG A 71 -3.86 -19.81 -3.87
N VAL A 72 -4.29 -19.58 -2.64
CA VAL A 72 -3.40 -19.32 -1.50
C VAL A 72 -2.68 -20.63 -1.16
N ARG A 73 -1.34 -20.67 -1.15
CA ARG A 73 -0.62 -21.77 -0.50
C ARG A 73 -0.62 -21.51 1.00
N GLY A 74 -1.35 -22.32 1.75
CA GLY A 74 -1.25 -22.41 3.20
C GLY A 74 -0.49 -23.67 3.59
N GLY A 75 0.81 -23.54 3.84
CA GLY A 75 1.65 -24.62 4.37
C GLY A 75 2.49 -24.09 5.54
N SER A 76 2.52 -24.82 6.65
CA SER A 76 3.30 -24.46 7.85
C SER A 76 4.79 -24.37 7.51
N GLY A 77 5.33 -23.14 7.48
CA GLY A 77 6.76 -22.88 7.25
C GLY A 77 7.09 -22.04 6.00
N GLU A 78 6.11 -21.73 5.13
CA GLU A 78 6.29 -20.71 4.09
C GLU A 78 5.80 -19.34 4.57
N PRO A 79 6.40 -18.22 4.10
CA PRO A 79 5.86 -16.89 4.34
C PRO A 79 4.37 -16.82 3.95
N GLN A 80 3.53 -16.30 4.83
CA GLN A 80 2.12 -16.01 4.54
C GLN A 80 2.05 -15.18 3.23
N GLY A 81 1.21 -15.59 2.28
CA GLY A 81 1.05 -14.90 0.99
C GLY A 81 1.71 -15.57 -0.24
N SER A 82 2.22 -16.80 -0.14
CA SER A 82 2.71 -17.53 -1.34
C SER A 82 1.55 -17.93 -2.26
N TYR A 83 1.20 -17.09 -3.24
CA TYR A 83 0.16 -17.39 -4.23
C TYR A 83 0.69 -18.37 -5.29
N ALA A 84 0.04 -19.54 -5.42
CA ALA A 84 0.34 -20.47 -6.49
C ALA A 84 -0.40 -20.06 -7.78
N PRO A 85 0.24 -20.21 -8.96
CA PRO A 85 -0.46 -20.11 -10.23
C PRO A 85 -1.61 -21.10 -10.26
N ASN A 86 -2.80 -20.64 -10.64
CA ASN A 86 -3.96 -21.52 -10.74
C ASN A 86 -3.86 -22.41 -11.99
N THR A 87 -3.97 -23.73 -11.82
CA THR A 87 -3.98 -24.74 -12.90
C THR A 87 -5.37 -25.07 -13.41
N ASN A 88 -6.42 -24.35 -12.96
CA ASN A 88 -7.81 -24.63 -13.35
C ASN A 88 -8.01 -24.66 -14.88
N LEU A 89 -7.40 -23.76 -15.65
CA LEU A 89 -7.54 -23.78 -17.11
C LEU A 89 -6.80 -24.94 -17.79
N GLU A 90 -5.69 -25.42 -17.20
CA GLU A 90 -4.99 -26.60 -17.70
C GLU A 90 -5.89 -27.83 -17.58
N GLN A 91 -6.55 -27.97 -16.43
CA GLN A 91 -7.52 -29.04 -16.18
C GLN A 91 -8.76 -28.93 -17.09
N VAL A 92 -9.30 -27.73 -17.29
CA VAL A 92 -10.42 -27.52 -18.20
C VAL A 92 -10.02 -27.80 -19.65
N SER A 93 -8.82 -27.41 -20.08
CA SER A 93 -8.33 -27.67 -21.44
C SER A 93 -8.17 -29.17 -21.71
N ASP A 94 -7.63 -29.92 -20.75
CA ASP A 94 -7.52 -31.39 -20.82
C ASP A 94 -8.92 -32.04 -20.87
N TRP A 95 -9.83 -31.59 -20.01
CA TRP A 95 -11.22 -32.07 -20.00
C TRP A 95 -11.97 -31.73 -21.29
N LEU A 96 -11.85 -30.51 -21.81
CA LEU A 96 -12.49 -30.06 -23.04
C LEU A 96 -11.99 -30.86 -24.24
N THR A 97 -10.69 -31.13 -24.29
CA THR A 97 -10.10 -31.97 -25.34
C THR A 97 -10.66 -33.40 -25.29
N LYS A 98 -10.83 -33.96 -24.08
CA LYS A 98 -11.46 -35.29 -23.90
C LYS A 98 -12.94 -35.31 -24.27
N VAL A 99 -13.69 -34.24 -23.98
CA VAL A 99 -15.09 -34.11 -24.40
C VAL A 99 -15.18 -33.99 -25.92
N LEU A 100 -14.37 -33.15 -26.56
CA LEU A 100 -14.35 -33.01 -28.02
C LEU A 100 -14.01 -34.33 -28.74
N LEU A 101 -13.08 -35.12 -28.19
CA LEU A 101 -12.68 -36.40 -28.76
C LEU A 101 -13.62 -37.56 -28.42
N GLY A 102 -14.38 -37.49 -27.31
CA GLY A 102 -15.20 -38.60 -26.80
C GLY A 102 -16.71 -38.39 -26.89
N VAL A 103 -17.24 -37.41 -26.15
CA VAL A 103 -18.69 -37.19 -25.95
C VAL A 103 -19.27 -36.16 -26.95
N GLY A 104 -18.43 -35.30 -27.52
CA GLY A 104 -18.81 -34.25 -28.47
C GLY A 104 -19.47 -34.81 -29.73
N LEU A 105 -19.13 -36.03 -30.15
CA LEU A 105 -19.66 -36.64 -31.37
C LEU A 105 -21.16 -36.96 -31.30
N THR A 106 -21.76 -37.07 -30.09
CA THR A 106 -23.19 -37.40 -29.92
C THR A 106 -24.07 -36.24 -29.41
N GLN A 107 -23.48 -35.22 -28.79
CA GLN A 107 -24.22 -34.10 -28.16
C GLN A 107 -24.11 -32.76 -28.92
N ILE A 108 -23.28 -32.63 -29.96
CA ILE A 108 -23.11 -31.38 -30.71
C ILE A 108 -24.43 -30.88 -31.35
N GLY A 109 -25.33 -31.78 -31.73
CA GLY A 109 -26.63 -31.41 -32.33
C GLY A 109 -27.50 -30.55 -31.40
N SER A 110 -27.59 -30.90 -30.11
CA SER A 110 -28.45 -30.18 -29.15
C SER A 110 -27.90 -28.80 -28.78
N LEU A 111 -26.57 -28.58 -28.91
CA LEU A 111 -25.96 -27.28 -28.72
C LEU A 111 -26.35 -26.32 -29.84
N GLY A 112 -26.38 -26.81 -31.09
CA GLY A 112 -26.81 -26.03 -32.25
C GLY A 112 -28.25 -25.54 -32.11
N GLU A 113 -29.16 -26.41 -31.69
CA GLU A 113 -30.57 -26.07 -31.44
C GLU A 113 -30.72 -24.98 -30.38
N ARG A 114 -30.04 -25.11 -29.23
CA ARG A 114 -30.07 -24.09 -28.16
C ARG A 114 -29.51 -22.74 -28.57
N LEU A 115 -28.43 -22.74 -29.37
CA LEU A 115 -27.87 -21.50 -29.92
C LEU A 115 -28.83 -20.85 -30.92
N HIS A 116 -29.53 -21.66 -31.71
CA HIS A 116 -30.56 -21.16 -32.61
C HIS A 116 -31.74 -20.58 -31.84
N GLU A 117 -32.24 -21.26 -30.80
CA GLU A 117 -33.30 -20.76 -29.92
C GLU A 117 -32.93 -19.43 -29.25
N LEU A 118 -31.71 -19.33 -28.71
CA LEU A 118 -31.19 -18.08 -28.15
C LEU A 118 -31.13 -16.98 -29.21
N GLY A 119 -30.63 -17.31 -30.39
CA GLY A 119 -30.59 -16.40 -31.53
C GLY A 119 -31.98 -15.91 -31.92
N ALA A 120 -32.95 -16.81 -31.98
CA ALA A 120 -34.34 -16.52 -32.34
C ALA A 120 -35.03 -15.64 -31.30
N ALA A 121 -34.74 -15.86 -30.01
CA ALA A 121 -35.24 -15.04 -28.92
C ALA A 121 -34.69 -13.59 -28.96
N LEU A 122 -33.44 -13.42 -29.39
CA LEU A 122 -32.77 -12.11 -29.43
C LEU A 122 -32.89 -11.38 -30.77
N ALA A 123 -33.21 -12.09 -31.86
CA ALA A 123 -33.35 -11.53 -33.20
C ALA A 123 -34.32 -10.33 -33.30
N PRO A 124 -35.47 -10.30 -32.61
CA PRO A 124 -36.37 -9.14 -32.66
C PRO A 124 -35.72 -7.84 -32.16
N VAL A 125 -34.87 -7.95 -31.14
CA VAL A 125 -34.13 -6.81 -30.55
C VAL A 125 -33.09 -6.24 -31.53
N LEU A 126 -32.65 -7.05 -32.50
CA LEU A 126 -31.68 -6.67 -33.54
C LEU A 126 -32.35 -6.26 -34.86
N GLY A 127 -33.67 -6.03 -34.87
CA GLY A 127 -34.43 -5.66 -36.06
C GLY A 127 -34.99 -6.83 -36.87
N GLY A 128 -34.99 -8.05 -36.32
CA GLY A 128 -35.69 -9.22 -36.89
C GLY A 128 -35.06 -9.80 -38.17
N GLY A 129 -35.76 -10.73 -38.82
CA GLY A 129 -35.33 -11.36 -40.08
C GLY A 129 -34.35 -12.53 -39.92
N GLU A 130 -34.20 -13.33 -40.97
CA GLU A 130 -33.46 -14.60 -40.93
C GLU A 130 -31.98 -14.44 -40.55
N ALA A 131 -31.34 -13.36 -41.01
CA ALA A 131 -29.93 -13.08 -40.70
C ALA A 131 -29.70 -12.62 -39.24
N ALA A 132 -30.73 -12.17 -38.52
CA ALA A 132 -30.58 -11.72 -37.13
C ALA A 132 -30.43 -12.87 -36.14
N VAL A 133 -31.01 -14.02 -36.43
CA VAL A 133 -30.91 -15.22 -35.59
C VAL A 133 -29.45 -15.68 -35.40
N PRO A 134 -28.70 -16.02 -36.48
CA PRO A 134 -27.31 -16.44 -36.33
C PRO A 134 -26.41 -15.30 -35.84
N PHE A 135 -26.72 -14.05 -36.19
CA PHE A 135 -25.95 -12.89 -35.72
C PHE A 135 -26.08 -12.69 -34.20
N ALA A 136 -27.28 -12.79 -33.63
CA ALA A 136 -27.46 -12.65 -32.19
C ALA A 136 -26.71 -13.75 -31.42
N ALA A 137 -26.79 -15.00 -31.89
CA ALA A 137 -26.06 -16.11 -31.30
C ALA A 137 -24.53 -15.88 -31.36
N ALA A 138 -24.01 -15.45 -32.51
CA ALA A 138 -22.60 -15.11 -32.67
C ALA A 138 -22.17 -13.94 -31.79
N LEU A 139 -23.00 -12.90 -31.67
CA LEU A 139 -22.74 -11.72 -30.84
C LEU A 139 -22.61 -12.09 -29.36
N VAL A 140 -23.53 -12.91 -28.85
CA VAL A 140 -23.49 -13.43 -27.47
C VAL A 140 -22.20 -14.23 -27.26
N LEU A 141 -21.93 -15.20 -28.13
CA LEU A 141 -20.75 -16.07 -27.99
C LEU A 141 -19.45 -15.26 -28.04
N TYR A 142 -19.35 -14.30 -28.96
CA TYR A 142 -18.19 -13.44 -29.13
C TYR A 142 -17.88 -12.67 -27.84
N PHE A 143 -18.87 -11.93 -27.34
CA PHE A 143 -18.67 -11.09 -26.15
C PHE A 143 -18.58 -11.90 -24.86
N LEU A 144 -19.19 -13.09 -24.79
CA LEU A 144 -19.02 -14.02 -23.68
C LEU A 144 -17.57 -14.53 -23.60
N VAL A 145 -17.00 -14.98 -24.72
CA VAL A 145 -15.61 -15.45 -24.79
C VAL A 145 -14.63 -14.30 -24.54
N PHE A 146 -14.88 -13.14 -25.14
CA PHE A 146 -14.09 -11.94 -24.92
C PHE A 146 -14.10 -11.53 -23.44
N GLY A 147 -15.29 -11.43 -22.83
CA GLY A 147 -15.44 -11.13 -21.41
C GLY A 147 -14.71 -12.13 -20.53
N PHE A 148 -14.83 -13.43 -20.81
CA PHE A 148 -14.13 -14.48 -20.10
C PHE A 148 -12.61 -14.31 -20.15
N LEU A 149 -12.05 -14.14 -21.35
CA LEU A 149 -10.61 -13.97 -21.51
C LEU A 149 -10.11 -12.68 -20.81
N ALA A 150 -10.85 -11.58 -20.94
CA ALA A 150 -10.51 -10.32 -20.30
C ALA A 150 -10.54 -10.44 -18.77
N GLY A 151 -11.65 -10.94 -18.21
CA GLY A 151 -11.81 -11.15 -16.77
C GLY A 151 -10.76 -12.10 -16.20
N TRP A 152 -10.47 -13.20 -16.90
CA TRP A 152 -9.42 -14.13 -16.53
C TRP A 152 -8.04 -13.49 -16.55
N LEU A 153 -7.69 -12.77 -17.61
CA LEU A 153 -6.37 -12.17 -17.78
C LEU A 153 -6.12 -11.08 -16.73
N VAL A 154 -7.10 -10.21 -16.52
CA VAL A 154 -7.05 -9.16 -15.49
C VAL A 154 -6.88 -9.81 -14.12
N THR A 155 -7.72 -10.79 -13.78
CA THR A 155 -7.66 -11.45 -12.47
C THR A 155 -6.32 -12.14 -12.27
N ARG A 156 -5.84 -12.89 -13.28
CA ARG A 156 -4.58 -13.63 -13.20
C ARG A 156 -3.35 -12.73 -13.09
N LEU A 157 -3.38 -11.55 -13.71
CA LEU A 157 -2.22 -10.64 -13.72
C LEU A 157 -2.27 -9.61 -12.58
N ALA A 158 -3.43 -9.06 -12.25
CA ALA A 158 -3.55 -7.98 -11.29
C ALA A 158 -3.76 -8.49 -9.86
N LEU A 159 -4.64 -9.49 -9.67
CA LEU A 159 -5.08 -9.90 -8.34
C LEU A 159 -3.92 -10.42 -7.45
N PRO A 160 -2.98 -11.26 -7.93
CA PRO A 160 -1.86 -11.69 -7.09
C PRO A 160 -0.96 -10.54 -6.63
N ARG A 161 -0.83 -9.46 -7.42
CA ARG A 161 -0.01 -8.31 -7.03
C ARG A 161 -0.70 -7.53 -5.92
N VAL A 162 -1.96 -7.16 -6.14
CA VAL A 162 -2.76 -6.42 -5.16
C VAL A 162 -2.86 -7.17 -3.83
N LEU A 163 -3.08 -8.48 -3.88
CA LEU A 163 -3.15 -9.29 -2.66
C LEU A 163 -1.79 -9.38 -1.95
N ASN A 164 -0.68 -9.60 -2.67
CA ASN A 164 0.65 -9.60 -2.06
C ASN A 164 1.02 -8.26 -1.44
N ASP A 165 0.69 -7.15 -2.10
CA ASP A 165 0.97 -5.81 -1.60
C ASP A 165 0.17 -5.54 -0.32
N ALA A 166 -1.10 -5.96 -0.28
CA ALA A 166 -1.95 -5.87 0.90
C ALA A 166 -1.46 -6.76 2.06
N ASP A 167 -1.08 -8.01 1.78
CA ASP A 167 -0.59 -8.96 2.78
C ASP A 167 0.74 -8.46 3.40
N GLN A 168 1.68 -7.99 2.58
CA GLN A 168 2.93 -7.42 3.07
C GLN A 168 2.73 -6.14 3.89
N ALA A 169 1.80 -5.27 3.47
CA ALA A 169 1.44 -4.09 4.25
C ALA A 169 0.84 -4.48 5.60
N LEU A 170 -0.01 -5.51 5.63
CA LEU A 170 -0.57 -6.05 6.87
C LEU A 170 0.52 -6.59 7.80
N ASP A 171 1.47 -7.36 7.28
CA ASP A 171 2.61 -7.87 8.06
C ASP A 171 3.43 -6.73 8.67
N LEU A 172 3.69 -5.67 7.90
CA LEU A 172 4.37 -4.46 8.39
C LEU A 172 3.56 -3.77 9.50
N PHE A 173 2.24 -3.65 9.35
CA PHE A 173 1.37 -3.09 10.40
C PHE A 173 1.41 -3.92 11.69
N LEU A 174 1.32 -5.25 11.57
CA LEU A 174 1.35 -6.15 12.72
C LEU A 174 2.71 -6.13 13.42
N ALA A 175 3.82 -6.15 12.67
CA ALA A 175 5.16 -5.97 13.21
C ALA A 175 5.32 -4.59 13.89
N GLY A 176 4.69 -3.55 13.34
CA GLY A 176 4.66 -2.21 13.94
C GLY A 176 3.92 -2.20 15.27
N GLN A 177 2.77 -2.87 15.37
CA GLN A 177 2.04 -3.02 16.63
C GLN A 177 2.86 -3.77 17.67
N ASP A 178 3.57 -4.83 17.28
CA ASP A 178 4.41 -5.60 18.19
C ASP A 178 5.57 -4.78 18.75
N ARG A 179 6.24 -3.98 17.91
CA ARG A 179 7.28 -3.03 18.36
C ARG A 179 6.76 -1.98 19.33
N ASP A 180 5.56 -1.46 19.09
CA ASP A 180 4.94 -0.45 19.95
C ASP A 180 4.65 -1.03 21.35
N ARG A 181 4.20 -2.30 21.42
CA ARG A 181 4.02 -3.03 22.70
C ARG A 181 5.32 -3.17 23.47
N HIS A 182 6.45 -3.35 22.78
CA HIS A 182 7.79 -3.43 23.38
C HIS A 182 8.44 -2.06 23.63
N GLY A 183 7.71 -0.95 23.41
CA GLY A 183 8.17 0.41 23.67
C GLY A 183 9.06 1.02 22.57
N ASP A 184 9.29 0.32 21.46
CA ASP A 184 9.99 0.85 20.28
C ASP A 184 9.02 1.63 19.38
N ARG A 185 8.65 2.83 19.84
CA ARG A 185 7.69 3.71 19.15
C ARG A 185 8.22 4.20 17.79
N VAL A 186 9.54 4.41 17.68
CA VAL A 186 10.17 4.90 16.46
C VAL A 186 10.20 3.80 15.41
N GLY A 187 10.58 2.59 15.78
CA GLY A 187 10.50 1.42 14.90
C GLY A 187 9.06 1.07 14.51
N ALA A 188 8.09 1.26 15.41
CA ALA A 188 6.68 1.07 15.11
C ALA A 188 6.15 2.09 14.08
N ASP A 189 6.51 3.36 14.20
CA ASP A 189 6.10 4.41 13.25
C ASP A 189 6.76 4.22 11.88
N ASP A 190 8.04 3.83 11.82
CA ASP A 190 8.74 3.49 10.57
C ASP A 190 8.06 2.33 9.81
N LEU A 191 7.64 1.27 10.51
CA LEU A 191 6.92 0.16 9.89
C LEU A 191 5.53 0.56 9.36
N ARG A 192 4.81 1.42 10.10
CA ARG A 192 3.49 1.93 9.66
C ARG A 192 3.59 2.78 8.39
N VAL A 193 4.60 3.65 8.32
CA VAL A 193 4.85 4.46 7.12
C VAL A 193 5.11 3.55 5.91
N ARG A 194 5.97 2.54 6.06
CA ARG A 194 6.27 1.58 4.98
C ARG A 194 5.02 0.82 4.52
N ALA A 195 4.17 0.40 5.46
CA ALA A 195 2.90 -0.24 5.13
C ALA A 195 1.97 0.68 4.32
N MET A 196 1.89 1.96 4.71
CA MET A 196 1.09 2.96 3.99
C MET A 196 1.67 3.31 2.61
N GLN A 197 2.99 3.36 2.47
CA GLN A 197 3.66 3.50 1.16
C GLN A 197 3.35 2.32 0.25
N GLN A 198 3.37 1.10 0.79
CA GLN A 198 3.07 -0.11 0.03
C GLN A 198 1.62 -0.17 -0.47
N LEU A 199 0.69 0.40 0.30
CA LEU A 199 -0.71 0.56 -0.12
C LEU A 199 -0.93 1.76 -1.05
N GLY A 200 0.10 2.55 -1.36
CA GLY A 200 -0.02 3.77 -2.15
C GLY A 200 -0.78 4.90 -1.44
N ILE A 201 -0.98 4.81 -0.11
CA ILE A 201 -1.64 5.84 0.70
C ILE A 201 -0.70 7.03 0.90
N LEU A 202 0.60 6.78 1.03
CA LEU A 202 1.63 7.81 1.12
C LEU A 202 2.54 7.74 -0.11
N GLY A 203 2.91 8.91 -0.62
CA GLY A 203 4.00 9.01 -1.58
C GLY A 203 5.30 8.56 -0.92
N GLY A 204 5.98 7.58 -1.52
CA GLY A 204 7.37 7.30 -1.16
C GLY A 204 8.23 8.46 -1.62
N SER A 205 9.01 9.05 -0.70
CA SER A 205 10.09 9.96 -1.10
C SER A 205 11.16 9.11 -1.81
N ALA A 206 10.96 8.82 -3.09
CA ALA A 206 11.87 8.07 -3.94
C ALA A 206 13.16 8.84 -4.28
N ASP A 207 13.68 9.59 -3.31
CA ASP A 207 15.08 10.02 -3.29
C ASP A 207 15.84 8.99 -2.48
N HIS A 208 15.94 7.77 -3.01
CA HIS A 208 16.93 6.79 -2.57
C HIS A 208 18.07 6.87 -3.58
N PRO A 209 18.94 7.90 -3.54
CA PRO A 209 20.02 7.98 -4.50
C PRO A 209 20.86 6.72 -4.32
N ALA A 210 21.04 5.95 -5.40
CA ALA A 210 21.93 4.79 -5.40
C ALA A 210 23.35 5.18 -4.92
N GLU A 211 23.69 6.47 -5.00
CA GLU A 211 24.89 7.09 -4.47
C GLU A 211 24.99 7.07 -2.94
N LEU A 212 23.86 7.12 -2.21
CA LEU A 212 23.85 7.00 -0.75
C LEU A 212 24.27 5.60 -0.28
N ALA A 213 23.92 4.56 -1.04
CA ALA A 213 24.34 3.20 -0.72
C ALA A 213 25.88 3.03 -0.78
N ALA A 214 26.60 3.87 -1.51
CA ALA A 214 28.07 3.88 -1.53
C ALA A 214 28.68 4.57 -0.30
N GLN A 215 27.93 5.44 0.39
CA GLN A 215 28.39 6.17 1.57
C GLN A 215 28.09 5.44 2.89
N LEU A 216 27.16 4.49 2.87
CA LEU A 216 26.74 3.73 4.03
C LEU A 216 27.51 2.40 4.15
N PRO A 217 27.79 1.92 5.38
CA PRO A 217 28.38 0.60 5.56
C PRO A 217 27.46 -0.50 5.00
N PRO A 218 28.00 -1.65 4.56
CA PRO A 218 27.18 -2.75 4.05
C PRO A 218 26.29 -3.32 5.16
N SER A 219 25.00 -3.53 4.86
CA SER A 219 24.05 -4.16 5.78
C SER A 219 24.26 -5.68 5.83
N SER A 220 24.31 -6.25 7.04
CA SER A 220 24.56 -7.68 7.26
C SER A 220 23.31 -8.55 7.05
N GLY A 221 22.13 -7.94 6.94
CA GLY A 221 20.83 -8.61 6.87
C GLY A 221 19.85 -7.97 5.88
N ALA A 222 18.62 -8.47 5.87
CA ALA A 222 17.51 -7.87 5.13
C ALA A 222 16.72 -6.89 6.04
N PRO A 223 16.22 -5.75 5.52
CA PRO A 223 16.27 -5.32 4.12
C PRO A 223 17.66 -4.88 3.68
N SER A 224 18.01 -5.07 2.40
CA SER A 224 19.28 -4.64 1.81
C SER A 224 19.17 -3.22 1.25
N GLY A 225 20.15 -2.35 1.52
CA GLY A 225 20.14 -0.95 1.08
C GLY A 225 20.16 0.04 2.26
N PRO A 226 20.00 1.34 2.01
CA PRO A 226 20.10 2.38 3.03
C PRO A 226 19.19 2.13 4.26
N GLU A 227 17.97 1.64 4.05
CA GLU A 227 17.00 1.35 5.12
C GLU A 227 17.46 0.20 6.00
N GLY A 228 18.14 -0.78 5.41
CA GLY A 228 18.75 -1.92 6.10
C GLY A 228 19.81 -1.47 7.08
N VAL A 229 20.69 -0.60 6.59
CA VAL A 229 21.76 -0.02 7.39
C VAL A 229 21.19 0.79 8.55
N VAL A 230 20.18 1.63 8.30
CA VAL A 230 19.53 2.41 9.36
C VAL A 230 18.89 1.51 10.41
N ALA A 231 18.17 0.45 9.99
CA ALA A 231 17.56 -0.51 10.92
C ALA A 231 18.62 -1.25 11.76
N GLU A 232 19.72 -1.66 11.15
CA GLU A 232 20.84 -2.34 11.84
C GLU A 232 21.51 -1.42 12.87
N VAL A 233 21.83 -0.18 12.47
CA VAL A 233 22.41 0.84 13.35
C VAL A 233 21.46 1.16 14.51
N ARG A 234 20.17 1.37 14.23
CA ARG A 234 19.14 1.60 15.26
C ARG A 234 19.09 0.46 16.28
N SER A 235 19.15 -0.79 15.82
CA SER A 235 19.09 -1.98 16.69
C SER A 235 20.31 -2.16 17.60
N THR A 236 21.45 -1.58 17.21
CA THR A 236 22.72 -1.70 17.94
C THR A 236 23.01 -0.49 18.82
N ALA A 237 22.32 0.64 18.61
CA ALA A 237 22.55 1.90 19.32
C ALA A 237 22.58 1.77 20.85
N LYS A 238 21.59 1.12 21.48
CA LYS A 238 21.54 0.93 22.94
C LYS A 238 22.69 0.10 23.51
N ARG A 239 23.36 -0.70 22.68
CA ARG A 239 24.52 -1.53 23.06
C ARG A 239 25.84 -0.85 22.71
N SER A 240 25.79 0.29 22.01
CA SER A 240 26.99 1.03 21.67
C SER A 240 27.52 1.76 22.90
N ALA A 241 28.85 1.89 22.99
CA ALA A 241 29.52 2.69 24.02
C ALA A 241 29.64 4.17 23.62
N LEU A 242 28.82 4.63 22.67
CA LEU A 242 28.89 5.99 22.14
C LEU A 242 28.26 6.99 23.10
N THR A 243 28.72 8.24 23.04
CA THR A 243 28.12 9.37 23.76
C THR A 243 27.38 10.31 22.81
N ALA A 244 26.48 11.16 23.33
CA ALA A 244 25.78 12.16 22.54
C ALA A 244 26.76 13.11 21.81
N ASP A 245 27.87 13.49 22.44
CA ASP A 245 28.89 14.34 21.81
C ASP A 245 29.61 13.63 20.65
N GLN A 246 29.87 12.33 20.77
CA GLN A 246 30.44 11.53 19.68
C GLN A 246 29.46 11.39 18.51
N VAL A 247 28.18 11.20 18.79
CA VAL A 247 27.13 11.15 17.75
C VAL A 247 26.95 12.52 17.08
N ARG A 248 27.05 13.63 17.84
CA ARG A 248 27.09 14.99 17.29
C ARG A 248 28.31 15.18 16.38
N ALA A 249 29.49 14.74 16.80
CA ALA A 249 30.70 14.83 15.98
C ALA A 249 30.58 13.99 14.68
N LEU A 250 29.97 12.81 14.76
CA LEU A 250 29.67 11.96 13.60
C LEU A 250 28.74 12.68 12.61
N PHE A 251 27.73 13.39 13.11
CA PHE A 251 26.82 14.18 12.29
C PHE A 251 27.53 15.40 11.65
N ALA A 252 28.39 16.08 12.40
CA ALA A 252 29.09 17.29 11.98
C ALA A 252 30.14 17.06 10.88
N ASP A 253 30.64 15.84 10.73
CA ASP A 253 31.58 15.46 9.67
C ASP A 253 31.01 15.70 8.25
N GLY A 254 29.68 15.80 8.11
CA GLY A 254 29.08 16.44 6.95
C GLY A 254 29.11 15.59 5.68
N SER A 255 29.10 14.27 5.77
CA SER A 255 28.62 13.39 4.69
C SER A 255 27.17 12.98 4.95
N GLU A 256 26.39 12.75 3.89
CA GLU A 256 24.98 12.37 4.03
C GLU A 256 24.84 11.03 4.76
N GLY A 257 25.66 10.03 4.40
CA GLY A 257 25.67 8.72 5.05
C GLY A 257 25.97 8.78 6.56
N ARG A 258 26.94 9.59 7.00
CA ARG A 258 27.26 9.74 8.44
C ARG A 258 26.18 10.51 9.20
N ARG A 259 25.56 11.52 8.59
CA ARG A 259 24.41 12.24 9.18
C ARG A 259 23.23 11.29 9.41
N ILE A 260 22.90 10.48 8.41
CA ILE A 260 21.86 9.44 8.53
C ILE A 260 22.23 8.39 9.58
N GLN A 261 23.49 7.95 9.64
CA GLN A 261 23.95 7.00 10.65
C GLN A 261 23.82 7.58 12.07
N ALA A 262 24.18 8.86 12.26
CA ALA A 262 23.98 9.56 13.52
C ALA A 262 22.49 9.61 13.89
N LEU A 263 21.61 10.01 12.97
CA LEU A 263 20.16 10.01 13.18
C LEU A 263 19.62 8.60 13.53
N ALA A 264 20.14 7.55 12.90
CA ALA A 264 19.79 6.16 13.21
C ALA A 264 20.21 5.75 14.63
N LEU A 265 21.38 6.19 15.10
CA LEU A 265 21.82 5.99 16.48
C LEU A 265 20.88 6.70 17.47
N MET A 266 20.52 7.95 17.18
CA MET A 266 19.58 8.73 18.00
C MET A 266 18.17 8.10 18.06
N GLN A 267 17.72 7.48 16.96
CA GLN A 267 16.46 6.75 16.92
C GLN A 267 16.50 5.49 17.79
N GLY A 268 17.64 4.79 17.84
CA GLY A 268 17.79 3.55 18.58
C GLY A 268 17.99 3.76 20.08
N ASP A 269 18.71 4.82 20.46
CA ASP A 269 18.84 5.27 21.84
C ASP A 269 18.64 6.79 21.95
N PRO A 270 17.49 7.25 22.49
CA PRO A 270 17.23 8.68 22.65
C PRO A 270 18.16 9.37 23.67
N ALA A 271 19.04 8.65 24.38
CA ALA A 271 20.09 9.28 25.20
C ALA A 271 21.27 9.79 24.37
N LEU A 272 21.45 9.28 23.14
CA LEU A 272 22.48 9.71 22.20
C LEU A 272 22.06 10.92 21.36
N ALA A 273 20.82 11.37 21.54
CA ALA A 273 20.23 12.38 20.70
C ALA A 273 20.70 13.79 21.03
N ASP A 274 20.94 14.55 19.97
CA ASP A 274 21.29 15.96 20.02
C ASP A 274 20.23 16.76 19.25
N LEU A 275 19.50 17.63 19.95
CA LEU A 275 18.39 18.35 19.35
C LEU A 275 18.85 19.26 18.21
N GLU A 276 19.99 19.93 18.34
CA GLU A 276 20.50 20.85 17.31
C GLU A 276 20.81 20.11 16.01
N SER A 277 21.44 18.93 16.08
CA SER A 277 21.65 18.06 14.92
C SER A 277 20.32 17.60 14.28
N VAL A 278 19.31 17.27 15.09
CA VAL A 278 17.98 16.88 14.58
C VAL A 278 17.27 18.06 13.90
N LEU A 279 17.32 19.26 14.49
CA LEU A 279 16.74 20.46 13.90
C LEU A 279 17.43 20.84 12.59
N ASP A 280 18.76 20.76 12.55
CA ASP A 280 19.53 21.00 11.32
C ASP A 280 19.12 20.03 10.20
N ALA A 281 18.98 18.74 10.49
CA ALA A 281 18.54 17.75 9.51
C ALA A 281 17.06 17.90 9.08
N ILE A 282 16.21 18.57 9.88
CA ILE A 282 14.83 18.88 9.49
C ILE A 282 14.78 20.12 8.61
N LEU A 283 15.54 21.17 8.97
CA LEU A 283 15.49 22.48 8.33
C LEU A 283 16.36 22.56 7.07
N HIS A 284 17.52 21.90 7.08
CA HIS A 284 18.50 21.91 5.99
C HIS A 284 18.89 20.48 5.58
N PRO A 285 17.91 19.63 5.18
CA PRO A 285 18.20 18.27 4.77
C PRO A 285 19.00 18.25 3.47
N ARG A 286 19.87 17.25 3.31
CA ARG A 286 20.55 16.98 2.04
C ARG A 286 19.71 16.16 1.08
N SER A 287 18.80 15.37 1.64
CA SER A 287 17.84 14.55 0.89
C SER A 287 16.54 14.37 1.66
N GLY A 288 15.47 13.98 0.95
CA GLY A 288 14.23 13.57 1.59
C GLY A 288 14.43 12.38 2.55
N PHE A 289 15.39 11.50 2.26
CA PHE A 289 15.71 10.36 3.11
C PHE A 289 16.34 10.77 4.45
N GLU A 290 17.26 11.74 4.43
CA GLU A 290 17.80 12.33 5.64
C GLU A 290 16.69 13.02 6.46
N GLN A 291 15.86 13.84 5.82
CA GLN A 291 14.77 14.55 6.49
C GLN A 291 13.77 13.58 7.14
N TYR A 292 13.45 12.48 6.47
CA TYR A 292 12.61 11.41 7.01
C TYR A 292 13.18 10.82 8.30
N HIS A 293 14.47 10.49 8.31
CA HIS A 293 15.13 9.95 9.50
C HIS A 293 15.32 10.98 10.61
N ALA A 294 15.42 12.27 10.27
CA ALA A 294 15.43 13.35 11.25
C ALA A 294 14.07 13.48 11.95
N LEU A 295 12.97 13.40 11.21
CA LEU A 295 11.61 13.39 11.77
C LEU A 295 11.37 12.16 12.67
N LEU A 296 11.87 10.98 12.28
CA LEU A 296 11.81 9.78 13.15
C LEU A 296 12.62 9.95 14.44
N ALA A 297 13.82 10.53 14.37
CA ALA A 297 14.63 10.82 15.55
C ALA A 297 13.91 11.82 16.48
N ALA A 298 13.38 12.91 15.90
CA ALA A 298 12.58 13.90 16.62
C ALA A 298 11.38 13.27 17.33
N ARG A 299 10.67 12.36 16.66
CA ARG A 299 9.52 11.61 17.23
C ARG A 299 9.91 10.83 18.49
N GLY A 300 11.09 10.21 18.50
CA GLY A 300 11.63 9.48 19.65
C GLY A 300 11.98 10.39 20.84
N LEU A 301 12.31 11.66 20.58
CA LEU A 301 12.72 12.62 21.60
C LEU A 301 11.57 13.29 22.33
N LEU A 302 10.36 13.32 21.76
CA LEU A 302 9.24 14.13 22.25
C LEU A 302 8.92 13.98 23.73
N SER A 303 9.06 12.78 24.31
CA SER A 303 8.77 12.56 25.73
C SER A 303 9.88 13.03 26.68
N ARG A 304 11.03 13.43 26.16
CA ARG A 304 12.21 13.85 26.94
C ARG A 304 12.52 15.35 26.80
N LEU A 305 11.94 16.02 25.80
CA LEU A 305 12.24 17.42 25.52
C LEU A 305 11.58 18.34 26.57
N PRO A 306 12.33 19.32 27.11
CA PRO A 306 11.74 20.41 27.89
C PRO A 306 10.84 21.30 27.02
N ALA A 307 9.92 22.03 27.64
CA ALA A 307 8.88 22.79 26.92
C ALA A 307 9.45 23.78 25.88
N ALA A 308 10.54 24.47 26.20
CA ALA A 308 11.17 25.43 25.30
C ALA A 308 11.77 24.74 24.05
N GLU A 309 12.39 23.57 24.23
CA GLU A 309 12.94 22.77 23.14
C GLU A 309 11.86 22.11 22.29
N ALA A 310 10.79 21.64 22.94
CA ALA A 310 9.62 21.11 22.27
C ALA A 310 8.93 22.17 21.39
N GLN A 311 8.92 23.44 21.84
CA GLN A 311 8.44 24.56 21.02
C GLN A 311 9.35 24.79 19.80
N ARG A 312 10.68 24.82 19.98
CA ARG A 312 11.63 24.97 18.87
C ARG A 312 11.45 23.87 17.81
N LEU A 313 11.28 22.62 18.24
CA LEU A 313 10.99 21.52 17.34
C LEU A 313 9.65 21.68 16.61
N ARG A 314 8.60 22.14 17.32
CA ARG A 314 7.29 22.42 16.70
C ARG A 314 7.44 23.45 15.58
N ASP A 315 8.13 24.55 15.86
CA ASP A 315 8.26 25.66 14.93
C ASP A 315 9.05 25.25 13.69
N ALA A 316 10.14 24.47 13.86
CA ALA A 316 10.92 23.93 12.75
C ALA A 316 10.11 22.98 11.85
N VAL A 317 9.35 22.07 12.44
CA VAL A 317 8.51 21.12 11.67
C VAL A 317 7.35 21.84 10.99
N ALA A 318 6.71 22.79 11.66
CA ALA A 318 5.62 23.58 11.09
C ALA A 318 6.10 24.44 9.91
N ALA A 319 7.28 25.07 10.02
CA ALA A 319 7.86 25.85 8.93
C ALA A 319 8.05 24.99 7.66
N GLN A 320 8.57 23.77 7.81
CA GLN A 320 8.79 22.85 6.70
C GLN A 320 7.51 22.36 6.03
N LEU A 321 6.37 22.29 6.74
CA LEU A 321 5.07 21.92 6.12
C LEU A 321 4.43 23.06 5.33
N VAL A 322 4.76 24.31 5.67
CA VAL A 322 4.21 25.50 4.99
C VAL A 322 5.10 25.94 3.82
N ASP A 323 6.39 25.60 3.87
CA ASP A 323 7.34 25.88 2.79
C ASP A 323 7.01 25.05 1.52
N PRO A 324 6.73 25.69 0.35
CA PRO A 324 6.51 24.98 -0.91
C PRO A 324 7.68 24.08 -1.36
N GLN A 325 8.91 24.36 -0.91
CA GLN A 325 10.11 23.55 -1.18
C GLN A 325 10.46 22.61 -0.02
N GLY A 326 9.68 22.63 1.07
CA GLY A 326 9.89 21.82 2.26
C GLY A 326 9.30 20.42 2.12
N ILE A 327 8.47 20.03 3.07
CA ILE A 327 7.88 18.69 3.15
C ILE A 327 6.67 18.58 2.22
N PRO A 328 6.69 17.70 1.20
CA PRO A 328 5.56 17.57 0.27
C PRO A 328 4.31 17.00 0.94
N TYR A 329 3.15 17.55 0.62
CA TYR A 329 1.86 17.04 1.10
C TYR A 329 1.62 15.59 0.65
N GLY A 330 1.10 14.75 1.55
CA GLY A 330 0.82 13.32 1.28
C GLY A 330 2.07 12.43 1.21
N SER A 331 3.25 12.95 1.53
CA SER A 331 4.48 12.17 1.68
C SER A 331 4.57 11.46 3.03
N ASP A 332 5.40 10.43 3.09
CA ASP A 332 5.90 9.83 4.33
C ASP A 332 6.35 10.85 5.39
N ARG A 333 7.11 11.86 4.96
CA ARG A 333 7.60 12.96 5.80
C ARG A 333 6.46 13.82 6.35
N SER A 334 5.46 14.15 5.52
CA SER A 334 4.31 14.96 5.97
C SER A 334 3.51 14.25 7.06
N TRP A 335 3.30 12.93 6.92
CA TRP A 335 2.62 12.14 7.93
C TRP A 335 3.35 12.14 9.28
N LEU A 336 4.68 11.99 9.26
CA LEU A 336 5.49 12.07 10.48
C LEU A 336 5.46 13.47 11.10
N ALA A 337 5.57 14.51 10.27
CA ALA A 337 5.52 15.90 10.70
C ALA A 337 4.20 16.23 11.42
N GLU A 338 3.06 15.89 10.83
CA GLU A 338 1.73 16.07 11.44
C GLU A 338 1.59 15.28 12.75
N LYS A 339 2.14 14.07 12.80
CA LYS A 339 2.14 13.24 14.01
C LYS A 339 2.98 13.83 15.13
N ILE A 340 4.10 14.49 14.81
CA ILE A 340 4.92 15.24 15.76
C ILE A 340 4.13 16.44 16.28
N LEU A 341 3.55 17.25 15.38
CA LEU A 341 2.81 18.46 15.74
C LEU A 341 1.59 18.17 16.62
N SER A 342 0.78 17.17 16.27
CA SER A 342 -0.41 16.77 17.05
C SER A 342 -0.05 16.36 18.49
N ARG A 343 1.08 15.65 18.66
CA ARG A 343 1.56 15.25 19.99
C ARG A 343 2.09 16.42 20.79
N LEU A 344 2.78 17.36 20.14
CA LEU A 344 3.24 18.57 20.79
C LEU A 344 2.07 19.48 21.18
N GLN A 345 1.01 19.59 20.38
CA GLN A 345 -0.19 20.36 20.73
C GLN A 345 -0.92 19.77 21.94
N ALA A 346 -1.04 18.45 22.03
CA ALA A 346 -1.69 17.78 23.16
C ALA A 346 -0.98 18.06 24.51
N VAL A 347 0.34 18.28 24.50
CA VAL A 347 1.11 18.61 25.72
C VAL A 347 0.87 20.05 26.19
N ALA A 348 0.58 20.99 25.28
CA ALA A 348 0.32 22.39 25.64
C ALA A 348 -1.04 22.58 26.34
N PHE A 349 -1.95 21.59 26.29
CA PHE A 349 -3.32 21.70 26.79
C PHE A 349 -3.59 20.99 28.13
N LEU A 350 -2.56 20.50 28.83
CA LEU A 350 -2.72 19.96 30.19
C LEU A 350 -2.67 21.12 31.21
N PRO A 351 -3.80 21.52 31.84
CA PRO A 351 -3.74 22.51 32.92
C PRO A 351 -2.92 21.94 34.07
N ALA A 352 -1.95 22.72 34.56
CA ALA A 352 -1.20 22.38 35.76
C ALA A 352 -2.19 22.11 36.91
N GLN A 353 -2.16 20.91 37.48
CA GLN A 353 -2.91 20.59 38.69
C GLN A 353 -2.51 21.60 39.77
N PRO A 354 -3.45 22.40 40.32
CA PRO A 354 -3.12 23.30 41.42
C PRO A 354 -2.60 22.48 42.60
N GLY A 355 -1.43 22.87 43.10
CA GLY A 355 -0.72 22.14 44.16
C GLY A 355 -1.61 21.88 45.37
N THR A 356 -1.46 20.70 45.94
CA THR A 356 -2.09 20.27 47.20
C THR A 356 -1.86 21.35 48.27
N PRO A 357 -2.89 21.96 48.87
CA PRO A 357 -2.68 22.94 49.92
C PRO A 357 -2.05 22.25 51.13
N ALA A 358 -0.99 22.87 51.66
CA ALA A 358 -0.30 22.45 52.87
C ALA A 358 -1.31 22.35 54.04
N ALA A 359 -1.22 21.24 54.78
CA ALA A 359 -2.01 21.03 55.99
C ALA A 359 -1.67 22.11 57.04
N PRO A 360 -2.66 22.66 57.77
CA PRO A 360 -2.42 23.67 58.78
C PRO A 360 -1.76 23.05 60.03
N ASP A 361 -0.73 23.73 60.53
CA ASP A 361 -0.02 23.41 61.77
C ASP A 361 -0.96 23.38 62.98
N ALA A 362 -1.28 22.18 63.46
CA ALA A 362 -1.96 21.97 64.72
C ALA A 362 -0.92 21.83 65.84
N ASN A 363 -0.50 22.95 66.43
CA ASN A 363 0.18 22.91 67.73
C ASN A 363 -0.19 24.14 68.59
N GLY A 364 -1.46 24.21 68.99
CA GLY A 364 -1.93 25.03 70.10
C GLY A 364 -2.05 24.17 71.35
N SER A 365 -1.18 24.42 72.35
CA SER A 365 -1.30 23.81 73.68
C SER A 365 -2.59 24.26 74.41
N PRO A 366 -3.20 23.43 75.26
CA PRO A 366 -4.48 23.75 75.92
C PRO A 366 -4.26 24.51 77.23
N ALA A 367 -5.14 25.47 77.52
CA ALA A 367 -5.32 26.07 78.86
C ALA A 367 -6.69 25.64 79.43
N PRO A 368 -6.84 25.50 80.76
CA PRO A 368 -7.81 24.58 81.36
C PRO A 368 -9.19 25.20 81.60
N SER A 369 -10.20 24.34 81.56
CA SER A 369 -11.59 24.65 81.89
C SER A 369 -11.79 24.83 83.40
N ALA A 370 -12.24 26.02 83.81
CA ALA A 370 -12.83 26.25 85.12
C ALA A 370 -14.30 25.84 85.09
N GLY A 371 -14.64 24.76 85.81
CA GLY A 371 -16.02 24.41 86.14
C GLY A 371 -16.45 25.15 87.41
N SER A 372 -17.58 25.86 87.34
CA SER A 372 -18.29 26.42 88.48
C SER A 372 -19.01 25.31 89.25
N GLY A 373 -18.62 25.12 90.51
CA GLY A 373 -19.46 24.51 91.53
C GLY A 373 -20.00 25.60 92.45
N SER A 374 -21.30 25.48 92.77
CA SER A 374 -22.17 26.29 93.66
C SER A 374 -22.55 27.68 93.21
#